data_AF-A0A8T6V9K7-F1
#
_entry.id   AF-A0A8T6V9K7-F1
#
_cell.length_a   1.000
_cell.length_b   1.000
_cell.length_c   1.000
_cell.angle_alpha   90.00
_cell.angle_beta   90.00
_cell.angle_gamma   90.00
#
_symmetry.space_group_name_H-M   'P 1'
#
loop_
_entity.id
_entity.type
_entity.pdbx_description
1 polymer ?
#
loop_
_entity_poly.entity_id
_entity_poly.type
_entity_poly.pdbx_seq_one_letter_code
_entity_poly.pdbx_strand_id
1 'polypeptide(L)'
;MNKNINKKPRIFIDKDGNWFQDGIPIAHRWTYLYNNTLLDRDDEGRYFIDEGRGKVYIELEDTPFVIKNIELRKDGLFLILNDETEEKLLSDT
;
A
#
# COMPACT_ATOMS: atom_id res chain seq x y z
N MET A 1 23.84 -11.59 26.25
CA MET A 1 23.97 -11.00 24.91
C MET A 1 23.04 -11.76 23.98
N ASN A 2 21.75 -11.42 23.95
CA ASN A 2 20.82 -12.03 23.00
C ASN A 2 20.72 -11.13 21.79
N LYS A 3 21.24 -11.62 20.66
CA LYS A 3 21.12 -10.98 19.34
C LYS A 3 19.64 -10.64 19.12
N ASN A 4 19.33 -9.35 19.02
CA ASN A 4 18.14 -8.87 18.33
C ASN A 4 18.20 -9.44 16.91
N ILE A 5 17.51 -10.56 16.68
CA ILE A 5 17.33 -11.08 15.33
C ILE A 5 16.39 -10.07 14.69
N ASN A 6 16.96 -9.17 13.90
CA ASN A 6 16.23 -8.16 13.14
C ASN A 6 15.36 -8.90 12.11
N LYS A 7 14.21 -9.42 12.55
CA LYS A 7 13.31 -10.21 11.73
C LYS A 7 12.61 -9.24 10.82
N LYS A 8 13.05 -9.19 9.57
CA LYS A 8 12.36 -8.40 8.54
C LYS A 8 10.92 -8.90 8.43
N PRO A 9 9.95 -7.98 8.25
CA PRO A 9 8.58 -8.36 7.97
C PRO A 9 8.50 -9.21 6.71
N ARG A 10 7.52 -10.13 6.70
CA ARG A 10 7.28 -11.00 5.53
C ARG A 10 6.77 -10.17 4.35
N ILE A 11 5.85 -9.26 4.60
CA ILE A 11 5.33 -8.28 3.63
C ILE A 11 5.47 -6.90 4.23
N PHE A 12 5.99 -5.96 3.45
CA PHE A 12 6.22 -4.58 3.87
C PHE A 12 5.95 -3.61 2.73
N ILE A 13 5.41 -2.45 3.07
CA ILE A 13 5.29 -1.31 2.17
C ILE A 13 6.11 -0.15 2.74
N ASP A 14 7.06 0.35 1.96
CA ASP A 14 7.84 1.52 2.34
C ASP A 14 7.03 2.83 2.23
N LYS A 15 7.60 3.93 2.70
CA LYS A 15 6.94 5.26 2.66
C LYS A 15 6.60 5.76 1.25
N ASP A 16 7.20 5.18 0.21
CA ASP A 16 6.99 5.57 -1.19
C ASP A 16 5.96 4.65 -1.88
N GLY A 17 5.36 3.72 -1.13
CA GLY A 17 4.34 2.79 -1.58
C GLY A 17 4.88 1.52 -2.24
N ASN A 18 6.19 1.24 -2.17
CA ASN A 18 6.77 0.06 -2.81
C ASN A 18 6.58 -1.18 -1.94
N TRP A 19 6.20 -2.29 -2.56
CA TRP A 19 5.99 -3.56 -1.88
C TRP A 19 7.27 -4.39 -1.82
N PHE A 20 7.47 -5.06 -0.69
CA PHE A 20 8.56 -6.00 -0.45
C PHE A 20 8.02 -7.32 0.11
N GLN A 21 8.57 -8.43 -0.37
CA GLN A 21 8.37 -9.74 0.23
C GLN A 21 9.71 -10.28 0.74
N ASP A 22 9.79 -10.59 2.03
CA ASP A 22 11.01 -11.05 2.70
C ASP A 22 12.21 -10.09 2.47
N GLY A 23 11.91 -8.80 2.34
CA GLY A 23 12.89 -7.74 2.05
C GLY A 23 13.33 -7.64 0.58
N ILE A 24 12.72 -8.40 -0.33
CA ILE A 24 12.97 -8.34 -1.78
C ILE A 24 11.87 -7.48 -2.44
N PRO A 25 12.22 -6.47 -3.25
CA PRO A 25 11.24 -5.64 -3.93
C PRO A 25 10.34 -6.44 -4.90
N ILE A 26 9.04 -6.16 -4.87
CA ILE A 26 8.08 -6.64 -5.87
C ILE A 26 8.05 -5.61 -7.02
N ALA A 27 8.93 -5.79 -8.01
CA ALA A 27 9.07 -4.86 -9.13
C ALA A 27 8.12 -5.15 -10.31
N HIS A 28 7.47 -6.31 -10.32
CA HIS A 28 6.57 -6.68 -11.42
C HIS A 28 5.22 -5.95 -11.26
N ARG A 29 4.94 -5.03 -12.19
CA ARG A 29 3.77 -4.13 -12.16
C ARG A 29 2.45 -4.86 -11.86
N TRP A 30 2.17 -5.97 -12.53
CA TRP A 30 0.89 -6.68 -12.33
C TRP A 30 0.76 -7.30 -10.95
N THR A 31 1.87 -7.79 -10.38
CA THR A 31 1.87 -8.35 -9.02
C THR A 31 1.66 -7.24 -8.00
N TYR A 32 2.35 -6.11 -8.20
CA TYR A 32 2.15 -4.91 -7.41
C TYR A 32 0.70 -4.41 -7.45
N LEU A 33 0.11 -4.24 -8.64
CA LEU A 33 -1.26 -3.78 -8.78
C LEU A 33 -2.26 -4.77 -8.17
N TYR A 34 -2.07 -6.06 -8.42
CA TYR A 34 -2.93 -7.10 -7.85
C TYR A 34 -2.91 -7.08 -6.32
N ASN A 35 -1.72 -6.95 -5.70
CA ASN A 35 -1.62 -6.84 -4.25
C ASN A 35 -2.38 -5.63 -3.69
N ASN A 36 -2.32 -4.47 -4.37
CA ASN A 36 -3.09 -3.29 -3.96
C ASN A 36 -4.60 -3.52 -4.02
N THR A 37 -5.10 -4.29 -5.01
CA THR A 37 -6.54 -4.63 -5.08
C THR A 37 -7.04 -5.53 -3.95
N LEU A 38 -6.13 -6.24 -3.27
CA LEU A 38 -6.44 -7.12 -2.15
C LEU A 38 -6.27 -6.41 -0.79
N LEU A 39 -5.71 -5.19 -0.79
CA LEU A 39 -5.36 -4.50 0.42
C LEU A 39 -6.62 -4.05 1.15
N ASP A 40 -6.72 -4.43 2.42
CA ASP A 40 -7.83 -4.08 3.28
C ASP A 40 -7.32 -3.80 4.70
N ARG A 41 -8.17 -3.24 5.55
CA ARG A 41 -7.84 -2.82 6.91
C ARG A 41 -8.81 -3.45 7.91
N ASP A 42 -8.27 -4.00 8.99
CA ASP A 42 -9.12 -4.53 10.07
C ASP A 42 -9.68 -3.42 10.98
N ASP A 43 -10.52 -3.80 11.93
CA ASP A 43 -11.16 -2.88 12.88
C ASP A 43 -10.16 -2.17 13.81
N GLU A 44 -8.94 -2.70 13.94
CA GLU A 44 -7.84 -2.09 14.72
C GLU A 44 -6.98 -1.15 13.87
N GLY A 45 -7.28 -1.01 12.58
CA GLY A 45 -6.53 -0.17 11.65
C GLY A 45 -5.32 -0.84 11.01
N ARG A 46 -5.11 -2.15 11.20
CA ARG A 46 -3.98 -2.88 10.60
C ARG A 46 -4.30 -3.33 9.18
N TYR A 47 -3.33 -3.16 8.30
CA TYR A 47 -3.47 -3.55 6.90
C TYR A 47 -3.16 -5.03 6.68
N PHE A 48 -3.90 -5.66 5.77
CA PHE A 48 -3.70 -7.04 5.36
C PHE A 48 -4.11 -7.25 3.89
N ILE A 49 -3.70 -8.38 3.32
CA ILE A 49 -4.28 -8.94 2.09
C ILE A 49 -4.91 -10.30 2.39
N ASP A 50 -5.98 -10.65 1.68
CA ASP A 50 -6.63 -11.97 1.77
C ASP A 50 -7.01 -12.51 0.38
N GLU A 51 -6.36 -13.59 -0.03
CA GLU A 51 -6.64 -14.32 -1.27
C GLU A 51 -7.63 -15.48 -1.06
N GLY A 52 -8.39 -15.48 0.04
CA GLY A 52 -9.33 -16.54 0.41
C GLY A 52 -8.71 -17.70 1.20
N ARG A 53 -7.44 -17.58 1.60
CA ARG A 53 -6.73 -18.56 2.46
C ARG A 53 -6.38 -17.99 3.83
N GLY A 54 -6.88 -16.79 4.13
CA GLY A 54 -6.64 -16.10 5.38
C GLY A 54 -5.75 -14.87 5.19
N LYS A 55 -5.83 -13.99 6.19
CA LYS A 55 -5.18 -12.68 6.18
C LYS A 55 -3.67 -12.80 6.34
N VAL A 56 -2.94 -12.08 5.50
CA VAL A 56 -1.52 -11.80 5.67
C VAL A 56 -1.38 -10.32 6.02
N TYR A 57 -1.01 -10.04 7.27
CA TYR A 57 -0.79 -8.67 7.74
C TYR A 57 0.47 -8.05 7.13
N ILE A 58 0.39 -6.76 6.89
CA ILE A 58 1.40 -5.96 6.19
C ILE A 58 1.94 -4.92 7.17
N GLU A 59 3.26 -4.88 7.29
CA GLU A 59 3.92 -3.78 7.99
C GLU A 59 4.06 -2.58 7.06
N LEU A 60 3.78 -1.38 7.57
CA LEU A 60 3.89 -0.14 6.82
C LEU A 60 4.96 0.75 7.44
N GLU A 61 5.71 1.44 6.60
CA GLU A 61 6.53 2.57 7.07
C GLU A 61 5.69 3.81 7.37
N ASP A 62 4.67 4.08 6.53
CA ASP A 62 3.81 5.26 6.65
C ASP A 62 2.37 4.97 6.15
N THR A 63 2.13 5.06 4.84
CA THR A 63 0.83 4.84 4.19
C THR A 63 0.99 3.93 2.98
N PRO A 64 0.02 3.04 2.67
CA PRO A 64 0.10 2.21 1.48
C PRO A 64 -0.11 2.99 0.19
N PHE A 65 -0.84 4.12 0.27
CA PHE A 65 -1.22 4.93 -0.88
C PHE A 65 -0.53 6.28 -0.86
N VAL A 66 0.14 6.61 -1.97
CA VAL A 66 0.93 7.83 -2.16
C VAL A 66 0.48 8.51 -3.45
N ILE A 67 0.18 9.80 -3.36
CA ILE A 67 -0.17 10.63 -4.53
C ILE A 67 1.06 10.76 -5.43
N LYS A 68 0.95 10.35 -6.69
CA LYS A 68 2.01 10.47 -7.71
C LYS A 68 1.78 11.61 -8.66
N ASN A 69 0.54 12.00 -8.89
CA ASN A 69 0.18 13.13 -9.73
C ASN A 69 -1.13 13.77 -9.26
N ILE A 70 -1.31 15.06 -9.58
CA ILE A 70 -2.54 15.81 -9.33
C ILE A 70 -2.96 16.46 -10.64
N GLU A 71 -4.20 16.23 -11.04
CA GLU A 71 -4.77 16.80 -12.27
C GLU A 71 -5.96 17.70 -11.95
N LEU A 72 -5.90 18.95 -12.39
CA LEU A 72 -7.05 19.84 -12.39
C LEU A 72 -7.88 19.60 -13.64
N ARG A 73 -9.11 19.12 -13.45
CA ARG A 73 -10.09 18.89 -14.51
C ARG A 73 -11.29 19.82 -14.31
N LYS A 74 -12.18 19.86 -15.29
CA LYS A 74 -13.38 20.75 -15.26
C LYS A 74 -14.26 20.51 -14.03
N ASP A 75 -14.27 19.28 -13.55
CA ASP A 75 -15.14 18.77 -12.50
C ASP A 75 -14.42 18.58 -11.15
N GLY A 76 -13.15 18.96 -11.01
CA GLY A 76 -12.44 18.95 -9.72
C GLY A 76 -10.94 18.66 -9.83
N LEU A 77 -10.33 18.45 -8.66
CA LEU A 77 -8.96 17.94 -8.54
C LEU A 77 -9.00 16.41 -8.45
N PHE A 78 -8.19 15.76 -9.27
CA PHE A 78 -8.06 14.30 -9.31
C PHE A 78 -6.65 13.91 -8.88
N LEU A 79 -6.57 12.97 -7.95
CA LEU A 79 -5.35 12.40 -7.43
C LEU A 79 -5.09 11.10 -8.15
N ILE A 80 -3.90 10.94 -8.71
CA ILE A 80 -3.43 9.66 -9.26
C ILE A 80 -2.49 9.05 -8.24
N LEU A 81 -2.82 7.86 -7.76
CA LEU A 81 -2.10 7.17 -6.69
C LEU A 81 -1.02 6.23 -7.25
N ASN A 82 -0.18 5.71 -6.35
CA ASN A 82 0.90 4.77 -6.67
C ASN A 82 0.39 3.45 -7.25
N ASP A 83 -0.84 3.06 -6.97
CA ASP A 83 -1.50 1.87 -7.53
C ASP A 83 -2.25 2.16 -8.84
N GLU A 84 -2.02 3.33 -9.44
CA GLU A 84 -2.63 3.79 -10.69
C GLU A 84 -4.14 4.02 -10.63
N THR A 85 -4.73 3.95 -9.43
CA THR A 85 -6.10 4.40 -9.23
C THR A 85 -6.19 5.91 -9.23
N GLU A 86 -7.41 6.39 -9.44
CA GLU A 86 -7.73 7.81 -9.47
C GLU A 86 -8.84 8.12 -8.48
N GLU A 87 -8.61 9.13 -7.64
CA GLU A 87 -9.59 9.60 -6.66
C GLU A 87 -9.87 11.08 -6.85
N LYS A 88 -11.14 11.47 -6.88
CA LYS A 88 -11.52 12.88 -6.87
C LYS A 88 -11.33 13.44 -5.45
N LEU A 89 -10.50 14.46 -5.30
CA LEU A 89 -10.34 15.16 -4.03
C LEU A 89 -11.64 15.89 -3.68
N LEU A 90 -12.33 15.41 -2.65
CA LEU A 90 -13.49 16.06 -2.07
C LEU A 90 -13.01 17.07 -1.03
N SER A 91 -13.48 18.31 -1.12
CA SER A 91 -13.20 19.32 -0.09
C SER A 91 -14.20 19.16 1.05
N ASP A 92 -13.73 18.67 2.19
CA ASP A 92 -14.46 18.77 3.45
C ASP A 92 -14.26 20.21 3.97
N THR A 93 -15.12 21.13 3.54
CA THR A 93 -15.10 22.54 4.01
C THR A 93 -16.29 22.82 4.91
#